data_AF-A0A829YDF3-F1
#
_entry.id   AF-A0A829YDF3-F1
#
_cell.length_a   1.000
_cell.length_b   1.000
_cell.length_c   1.000
_cell.angle_alpha   90.00
_cell.angle_beta   90.00
_cell.angle_gamma   90.00
#
_symmetry.space_group_name_H-M   'P 1'
#
loop_
_entity.id
_entity.type
_entity.pdbx_description
1 polymer ?
#
loop_
_entity_poly.entity_id
_entity_poly.type
_entity_poly.pdbx_seq_one_letter_code
_entity_poly.pdbx_strand_id
1 'polypeptide(L)'
;MTNRALLQILFAAILLSLLAYTVWASNQQPVWQWQGWRGPDRHWTIATLIDAYYGFLTFFVWVCFKERGWLSRVLWFVAIMALGNMAMASYVLWQLQKLPPGAPASDILTARSEPTR
;
A
#
# COMPACT_ATOMS: atom_id res chain seq x y z
N MET A 1 15.51 -0.99 18.18
CA MET A 1 14.03 -0.91 18.25
C MET A 1 13.45 -2.25 17.85
N THR A 2 12.45 -2.76 18.57
CA THR A 2 11.76 -4.02 18.22
C THR A 2 10.97 -3.85 16.92
N ASN A 3 10.93 -4.86 16.04
CA ASN A 3 10.18 -4.79 14.76
C ASN A 3 8.71 -4.35 14.96
N ARG A 4 8.08 -4.79 16.06
CA ARG A 4 6.75 -4.35 16.46
C ARG A 4 6.65 -2.84 16.65
N ALA A 5 7.61 -2.23 17.35
CA ALA A 5 7.63 -0.80 17.59
C ALA A 5 7.83 -0.01 16.29
N LEU A 6 8.67 -0.52 15.38
CA LEU A 6 8.87 0.09 14.07
C LEU A 6 7.60 0.07 13.22
N LEU A 7 6.88 -1.06 13.17
CA LEU A 7 5.59 -1.15 12.48
C LEU A 7 4.56 -0.20 13.12
N GLN A 8 4.47 -0.17 14.45
CA GLN A 8 3.55 0.73 15.16
C GLN A 8 3.83 2.19 14.83
N ILE A 9 5.10 2.61 14.84
CA ILE A 9 5.50 3.98 14.48
C ILE A 9 5.16 4.27 13.02
N LEU A 10 5.46 3.35 12.11
CA LEU A 10 5.18 3.51 10.68
C LEU A 10 3.68 3.69 10.43
N PHE A 11 2.84 2.78 10.95
CA PHE A 11 1.39 2.85 10.75
C PHE A 11 0.75 4.02 11.48
N ALA A 12 1.24 4.38 12.67
CA ALA A 12 0.80 5.59 13.36
C ALA A 12 1.16 6.86 12.57
N ALA A 13 2.35 6.94 12.01
CA ALA A 13 2.77 8.06 11.17
C ALA A 13 1.92 8.17 9.90
N ILE A 14 1.66 7.04 9.22
CA ILE A 14 0.76 6.98 8.07
C ILE A 14 -0.63 7.50 8.46
N LEU A 15 -1.23 6.95 9.52
CA LEU A 15 -2.57 7.34 9.96
C LEU A 15 -2.65 8.83 10.33
N LEU A 16 -1.70 9.33 11.13
CA LEU A 16 -1.65 10.73 11.52
C LEU A 16 -1.47 11.66 10.31
N SER A 17 -0.64 11.26 9.35
CA SER A 17 -0.47 12.02 8.11
C SER A 17 -1.75 12.07 7.28
N LEU A 18 -2.47 10.95 7.14
CA LEU A 18 -3.74 10.89 6.42
C LEU A 18 -4.79 11.76 7.08
N LEU A 19 -4.91 11.70 8.41
CA LEU A 19 -5.82 12.55 9.17
C LEU A 19 -5.47 14.03 8.97
N ALA A 20 -4.19 14.40 9.05
CA ALA A 20 -3.74 15.77 8.85
C ALA A 20 -4.08 16.27 7.44
N TYR A 21 -3.78 15.51 6.40
CA TYR A 21 -4.07 15.90 5.01
C TYR A 21 -5.57 15.92 4.70
N THR A 22 -6.34 15.01 5.28
CA THR A 22 -7.81 14.96 5.12
C THR A 22 -8.47 16.15 5.81
N VAL A 23 -8.06 16.47 7.04
CA VAL A 23 -8.56 17.65 7.78
C VAL A 23 -8.15 18.94 7.08
N TRP A 24 -6.91 19.02 6.61
CA TRP A 24 -6.44 20.17 5.83
C TRP A 24 -7.23 20.35 4.55
N ALA A 25 -7.44 19.29 3.76
CA ALA A 25 -8.23 19.36 2.53
C ALA A 25 -9.69 19.75 2.83
N SER A 26 -10.28 19.20 3.89
CA SER A 26 -11.66 19.50 4.31
C SER A 26 -11.86 20.96 4.73
N ASN A 27 -10.86 21.57 5.36
CA ASN A 27 -10.90 22.99 5.74
C ASN A 27 -10.79 23.92 4.52
N GLN A 28 -10.11 23.50 3.47
CA GLN A 28 -9.96 24.31 2.25
C GLN A 28 -11.20 24.22 1.37
N GLN A 29 -11.77 23.02 1.28
CA GLN A 29 -12.90 22.75 0.42
C GLN A 29 -13.70 21.56 0.92
N PRO A 30 -15.04 21.60 0.91
CA PRO A 30 -15.83 20.42 1.15
C PRO A 30 -15.67 19.36 0.05
N VAL A 31 -15.60 18.08 0.41
CA VAL A 31 -15.35 16.97 -0.54
C VAL A 31 -16.35 16.90 -1.70
N TRP A 32 -17.61 17.29 -1.47
CA TRP A 32 -18.67 17.27 -2.48
C TRP A 32 -18.51 18.35 -3.56
N GLN A 33 -17.64 19.34 -3.34
CA GLN A 33 -17.33 20.34 -4.35
C GLN A 33 -16.14 19.92 -5.22
N TRP A 34 -15.52 18.77 -4.98
CA TRP A 34 -14.31 18.35 -5.66
C TRP A 34 -14.53 18.12 -7.17
N GLN A 35 -13.91 18.94 -8.02
CA GLN A 35 -14.04 18.87 -9.49
C GLN A 35 -12.81 18.29 -10.21
N GLY A 36 -11.94 17.57 -9.49
CA GLY A 36 -10.71 17.01 -10.06
C GLY A 36 -9.58 18.03 -10.16
N TRP A 37 -9.02 18.22 -11.37
CA TRP A 37 -7.73 18.92 -11.57
C TRP A 37 -7.85 20.38 -12.07
N ARG A 38 -9.05 20.95 -12.14
CA ARG A 38 -9.28 22.35 -12.55
C ARG A 38 -9.44 23.25 -11.32
N GLY A 39 -8.80 24.42 -11.31
CA GLY A 39 -8.67 25.27 -10.12
C GLY A 39 -10.01 25.90 -9.66
N PRO A 40 -10.24 26.12 -8.35
CA PRO A 40 -9.30 26.11 -7.21
C PRO A 40 -9.26 24.80 -6.38
N ASP A 41 -9.61 23.65 -6.96
CA ASP A 41 -10.01 22.44 -6.21
C ASP A 41 -8.94 21.34 -6.07
N ARG A 42 -7.65 21.70 -6.09
CA ARG A 42 -6.54 20.71 -6.10
C ARG A 42 -6.30 20.00 -4.76
N HIS A 43 -6.91 20.49 -3.67
CA HIS A 43 -6.58 20.06 -2.31
C HIS A 43 -6.98 18.60 -2.06
N TRP A 44 -8.19 18.22 -2.47
CA TRP A 44 -8.66 16.84 -2.38
C TRP A 44 -7.91 15.89 -3.30
N THR A 45 -7.47 16.34 -4.47
CA THR A 45 -6.69 15.44 -5.33
C THR A 45 -5.28 15.19 -4.81
N ILE A 46 -4.67 16.17 -4.14
CA ILE A 46 -3.42 15.93 -3.42
C ILE A 46 -3.64 14.96 -2.26
N ALA A 47 -4.68 15.17 -1.44
CA ALA A 47 -4.97 14.30 -0.31
C ALA A 47 -5.25 12.85 -0.73
N THR A 48 -6.04 12.65 -1.79
CA THR A 48 -6.34 11.30 -2.33
C THR A 48 -5.13 10.67 -3.02
N LEU A 49 -4.27 11.45 -3.66
CA LEU A 49 -3.01 10.94 -4.21
C LEU A 49 -2.08 10.45 -3.10
N ILE A 50 -1.93 11.24 -2.03
CA ILE A 50 -1.16 10.87 -0.84
C ILE A 50 -1.74 9.60 -0.21
N ASP A 51 -3.06 9.52 -0.08
CA ASP A 51 -3.77 8.34 0.42
C ASP A 51 -3.45 7.08 -0.41
N ALA A 52 -3.52 7.18 -1.74
CA ALA A 52 -3.19 6.08 -2.63
C ALA A 52 -1.73 5.59 -2.42
N TYR A 53 -0.75 6.50 -2.36
CA TYR A 53 0.65 6.12 -2.15
C TYR A 53 0.93 5.54 -0.75
N TYR A 54 0.24 6.01 0.29
CA TYR A 54 0.34 5.39 1.60
C TYR A 54 -0.30 4.00 1.63
N GLY A 55 -1.38 3.78 0.89
CA GLY A 55 -1.93 2.45 0.64
C GLY A 55 -0.93 1.52 -0.05
N PHE A 56 -0.26 2.02 -1.09
CA PHE A 56 0.79 1.29 -1.81
C PHE A 56 1.96 0.92 -0.90
N LEU A 57 2.41 1.86 -0.05
CA LEU A 57 3.48 1.62 0.91
C LEU A 57 3.06 0.58 1.97
N THR A 58 1.83 0.68 2.48
CA THR A 58 1.27 -0.27 3.44
C THR A 58 1.26 -1.69 2.88
N PHE A 59 0.78 -1.85 1.64
CA PHE A 59 0.80 -3.13 0.95
C PHE A 59 2.24 -3.60 0.70
N PHE A 60 3.13 -2.71 0.30
CA PHE A 60 4.53 -3.04 0.07
C PHE A 60 5.26 -3.54 1.34
N VAL A 61 4.92 -3.03 2.52
CA VAL A 61 5.44 -3.55 3.79
C VAL A 61 5.05 -5.01 3.99
N TRP A 62 3.82 -5.39 3.63
CA TRP A 62 3.38 -6.78 3.64
C TRP A 62 4.13 -7.63 2.60
N VAL A 63 4.36 -7.10 1.39
CA VAL A 63 5.20 -7.77 0.37
C VAL A 63 6.62 -7.98 0.87
N CYS A 64 7.23 -7.01 1.54
CA CYS A 64 8.57 -7.14 2.13
C CYS A 64 8.65 -8.26 3.18
N PHE A 65 7.57 -8.47 3.94
CA PHE A 65 7.48 -9.56 4.90
C PHE A 65 7.32 -10.93 4.23
N LYS A 66 6.54 -11.00 3.14
CA LYS A 66 6.29 -12.20 2.34
C LYS A 66 7.52 -12.65 1.54
N GLU A 67 8.20 -11.72 0.89
CA GLU A 67 9.32 -11.98 0.00
C GLU A 67 10.64 -12.07 0.77
N ARG A 68 11.38 -13.16 0.61
CA ARG A 68 12.72 -13.33 1.20
C ARG A 68 13.83 -12.72 0.35
N GLY A 69 13.68 -12.70 -0.98
CA GLY A 69 14.69 -12.20 -1.91
C GLY A 69 14.71 -10.68 -2.01
N TRP A 70 15.90 -10.07 -1.88
CA TRP A 70 16.07 -8.62 -2.04
C TRP A 70 15.65 -8.13 -3.43
N LEU A 71 16.02 -8.87 -4.48
CA LEU A 71 15.69 -8.50 -5.86
C LEU A 71 14.17 -8.48 -6.09
N SER A 72 13.44 -9.49 -5.61
CA SER A 72 11.98 -9.54 -5.69
C SER A 72 11.33 -8.37 -4.97
N ARG A 73 11.85 -7.97 -3.80
CA ARG A 73 11.35 -6.79 -3.07
C ARG A 73 11.52 -5.51 -3.89
N VAL A 74 12.68 -5.30 -4.50
CA VAL A 74 12.94 -4.11 -5.33
C VAL A 74 12.04 -4.10 -6.57
N LEU A 75 11.89 -5.24 -7.24
CA LEU A 75 11.00 -5.36 -8.41
C LEU A 75 9.55 -5.05 -8.05
N TRP A 76 9.03 -5.63 -6.97
CA TRP A 76 7.67 -5.35 -6.52
C TRP A 76 7.49 -3.92 -6.03
N PHE A 77 8.50 -3.32 -5.40
CA PHE A 77 8.46 -1.90 -5.03
C PHE A 77 8.23 -1.01 -6.25
N VAL A 78 9.06 -1.19 -7.29
CA VAL A 78 8.97 -0.41 -8.52
C VAL A 78 7.63 -0.66 -9.21
N ALA A 79 7.19 -1.92 -9.29
CA ALA A 79 5.90 -2.26 -9.89
C ALA A 79 4.72 -1.61 -9.16
N ILE A 80 4.71 -1.66 -7.82
CA ILE A 80 3.63 -1.07 -7.00
C ILE A 80 3.64 0.46 -7.12
N MET A 81 4.80 1.11 -7.10
CA MET A 81 4.87 2.57 -7.19
C MET A 81 4.56 3.09 -8.59
N ALA A 82 4.82 2.31 -9.64
CA ALA A 82 4.56 2.71 -11.02
C ALA A 82 3.15 2.32 -11.52
N LEU A 83 2.66 1.12 -11.20
CA LEU A 83 1.37 0.60 -11.66
C LEU A 83 0.26 0.67 -10.61
N GLY A 84 0.60 0.91 -9.33
CA GLY A 84 -0.36 0.99 -8.25
C GLY A 84 -1.15 -0.31 -8.04
N ASN A 85 -2.48 -0.17 -8.05
CA ASN A 85 -3.41 -1.27 -7.78
C ASN A 85 -3.29 -2.44 -8.76
N MET A 86 -2.88 -2.21 -10.01
CA MET A 86 -2.71 -3.31 -10.97
C MET A 86 -1.61 -4.26 -10.51
N ALA A 87 -0.45 -3.74 -10.10
CA ALA A 87 0.64 -4.56 -9.59
C ALA A 87 0.26 -5.30 -8.30
N MET A 88 -0.50 -4.65 -7.41
CA MET A 88 -0.97 -5.28 -6.17
C MET A 88 -1.94 -6.45 -6.46
N ALA A 89 -2.89 -6.26 -7.38
CA ALA A 89 -3.80 -7.32 -7.80
C ALA A 89 -3.05 -8.48 -8.46
N SER A 90 -2.11 -8.19 -9.36
CA SER A 90 -1.25 -9.20 -9.98
C SER A 90 -0.43 -9.97 -8.94
N TYR A 91 0.10 -9.29 -7.92
CA TYR A 91 0.84 -9.93 -6.82
C TYR A 91 -0.04 -10.91 -6.04
N VAL A 92 -1.26 -10.51 -5.67
CA VAL A 92 -2.21 -11.37 -4.94
C VAL A 92 -2.57 -12.60 -5.77
N LEU A 93 -2.90 -12.42 -7.06
CA LEU A 93 -3.23 -13.53 -7.96
C LEU A 93 -2.05 -14.49 -8.11
N TRP A 94 -0.84 -13.96 -8.25
CA TRP A 94 0.38 -14.78 -8.30
C TRP A 94 0.63 -15.56 -7.00
N GLN A 95 0.39 -14.96 -5.84
CA GLN A 95 0.48 -15.65 -4.55
C GLN A 95 -0.59 -16.75 -4.41
N LEU A 96 -1.80 -16.52 -4.90
CA LEU A 96 -2.87 -17.54 -4.90
C LEU A 96 -2.51 -18.74 -5.77
N GLN A 97 -1.90 -18.53 -6.94
CA GLN A 97 -1.45 -19.61 -7.81
C GLN A 97 -0.34 -20.46 -7.20
N LYS A 98 0.42 -19.92 -6.25
CA LYS A 98 1.46 -20.64 -5.52
C LYS A 98 0.93 -21.49 -4.36
N LEU A 99 -0.33 -21.33 -3.98
CA LEU A 99 -0.91 -22.12 -2.89
C LEU A 99 -1.09 -23.58 -3.33
N PRO A 100 -0.80 -24.56 -2.46
CA PRO A 100 -1.07 -25.96 -2.73
C PRO A 100 -2.56 -26.22 -3.03
N PRO A 101 -2.90 -27.17 -3.91
CA PRO A 101 -4.28 -27.58 -4.13
C PRO A 101 -4.95 -28.00 -2.81
N GLY A 102 -6.04 -27.31 -2.45
CA GLY A 102 -6.78 -27.56 -1.20
C GLY A 102 -6.32 -26.75 0.01
N ALA A 103 -5.31 -25.87 -0.12
CA ALA A 103 -4.93 -24.96 0.96
C ALA A 103 -6.02 -23.88 1.18
N PRO A 104 -6.30 -23.50 2.44
CA PRO A 104 -7.26 -22.44 2.73
C PRO A 104 -6.73 -21.09 2.24
N ALA A 105 -7.64 -20.23 1.77
CA ALA A 105 -7.28 -18.90 1.27
C ALA A 105 -6.55 -18.02 2.32
N SER A 106 -6.74 -18.30 3.62
CA SER A 106 -6.03 -17.63 4.72
C SER A 106 -4.51 -17.77 4.64
N ASP A 107 -4.01 -18.83 4.01
CA ASP A 107 -2.58 -19.08 3.88
C ASP A 107 -1.87 -18.01 3.04
N ILE A 108 -2.60 -17.27 2.20
CA ILE A 108 -2.02 -16.15 1.47
C ILE A 108 -1.42 -15.10 2.41
N LEU A 109 -2.02 -14.90 3.59
CA LEU A 109 -1.65 -13.88 4.56
C LEU A 109 -0.33 -14.21 5.29
N THR A 110 -0.05 -15.50 5.48
CA THR A 110 1.03 -15.99 6.34
C THR A 110 2.13 -16.72 5.58
N ALA A 111 1.82 -17.38 4.46
CA ALA A 111 2.77 -18.17 3.68
C ALA A 111 3.89 -17.29 3.12
N ARG A 112 5.15 -17.57 3.46
CA ARG A 112 6.29 -16.82 2.92
C ARG A 112 6.81 -17.45 1.64
N SER A 113 7.22 -16.64 0.67
CA SER A 113 7.88 -17.12 -0.53
C SER A 113 9.22 -17.78 -0.15
N GLU A 114 9.47 -19.00 -0.62
CA GLU A 114 10.80 -19.62 -0.50
C GLU A 114 11.81 -18.85 -1.35
N PRO A 115 13.05 -18.65 -0.89
CA PRO A 115 14.08 -18.06 -1.74
C PRO A 115 14.31 -19.01 -2.91
N THR A 116 14.10 -18.54 -4.14
CA THR A 116 14.54 -19.23 -5.36
C THR A 116 16.03 -19.54 -5.20
N ARG A 117 16.35 -20.84 -5.13
CA ARG A 117 17.69 -21.39 -4.95
C ARG A 117 18.54 -21.22 -6.20
#